data_AF-A0A1S3QE84-F1
#
_entry.id   AF-A0A1S3QE84-F1
#
_cell.length_a   1.000
_cell.length_b   1.000
_cell.length_c   1.000
_cell.angle_alpha   90.00
_cell.angle_beta   90.00
_cell.angle_gamma   90.00
#
_symmetry.space_group_name_H-M   'P 1'
#
loop_
_entity.id
_entity.type
_entity.pdbx_description
1 polymer ?
#
loop_
_entity_poly.entity_id
_entity_poly.type
_entity_poly.pdbx_seq_one_letter_code
_entity_poly.pdbx_strand_id
1 'polypeptide(L)'
;MHCQAVMSSCNYDSILALVCKEPGQGKPDLHLFQCDDIKANLIQADIEGAMMDQKGGKVKRRPEALRMILKSDGVIPPPPAAPAPEPPATLTQVDVRSRVAAWSAWAAEQQDCKKTQVTGT
;
A
#
# COMPACT_ATOMS: atom_id res chain seq x y z
N MET A 1 1.60 11.09 16.88
CA MET A 1 2.52 11.43 15.78
C MET A 1 1.73 12.28 14.77
N HIS A 2 2.25 13.44 14.37
CA HIS A 2 1.69 14.23 13.28
C HIS A 2 2.66 14.16 12.10
N CYS A 3 2.17 13.75 10.93
CA CYS A 3 2.96 13.66 9.71
C CYS A 3 2.24 14.42 8.61
N GLN A 4 2.98 15.29 7.92
CA GLN A 4 2.46 16.05 6.80
C GLN A 4 3.41 15.88 5.62
N ALA A 5 2.91 15.31 4.53
CA ALA A 5 3.61 15.30 3.26
C ALA A 5 3.40 16.67 2.59
N VAL A 6 4.50 17.31 2.17
CA VAL A 6 4.50 18.62 1.54
C VAL A 6 5.20 18.52 0.20
N MET A 7 4.51 18.88 -0.88
CA MET A 7 5.12 19.08 -2.20
C MET A 7 5.06 20.56 -2.54
N SER A 8 6.20 21.13 -2.95
CA SER A 8 6.27 22.52 -3.40
C SER A 8 5.64 22.67 -4.79
N SER A 9 5.10 23.86 -5.08
CA SER A 9 4.48 24.21 -6.37
C SER A 9 5.44 24.25 -7.57
N CYS A 10 6.74 24.03 -7.35
CA CYS A 10 7.69 23.76 -8.43
C CYS A 10 7.65 22.26 -8.76
N ASN A 11 7.59 21.96 -10.06
CA ASN A 11 7.17 20.72 -10.71
C ASN A 11 8.06 19.46 -10.46
N TYR A 12 8.55 19.28 -9.23
CA TYR A 12 9.40 18.17 -8.84
C TYR A 12 8.55 16.98 -8.40
N ASP A 13 8.10 16.20 -9.39
CA ASP A 13 7.43 14.92 -9.17
C ASP A 13 8.37 13.84 -8.58
N SER A 14 9.66 14.15 -8.42
CA SER A 14 10.70 13.22 -7.96
C SER A 14 11.22 13.49 -6.55
N ILE A 15 10.74 14.52 -5.85
CA ILE A 15 11.17 14.83 -4.48
C ILE A 15 9.96 14.92 -3.57
N LEU A 16 9.96 14.14 -2.48
CA LEU A 16 8.94 14.16 -1.44
C LEU A 16 9.54 14.72 -0.14
N ALA A 17 8.89 15.73 0.45
CA ALA A 17 9.21 16.20 1.79
C ALA A 17 8.16 15.73 2.80
N LEU A 18 8.62 15.12 3.90
CA LEU A 18 7.77 14.67 4.99
C LEU A 18 8.16 15.42 6.27
N VAL A 19 7.20 16.10 6.88
CA VAL A 19 7.36 16.74 8.18
C VAL A 19 6.80 15.81 9.24
N CYS A 20 7.64 15.38 10.18
CA CYS A 20 7.26 14.52 11.29
C CYS A 20 7.33 15.29 12.61
N LYS A 21 6.28 15.19 13.43
CA LYS A 21 6.27 15.75 14.78
C LYS A 21 5.82 14.69 15.78
N GLU A 22 6.75 14.29 16.65
CA GLU A 22 6.48 13.38 17.75
C GLU A 22 5.96 14.15 18.98
N PRO A 23 5.00 13.58 19.75
CA PRO A 23 4.65 14.14 21.06
C PRO A 23 5.88 14.21 21.98
N GLY A 24 6.22 15.41 22.44
CA GLY A 24 7.40 15.67 23.27
C GLY A 24 8.56 16.32 22.53
N GLN A 25 8.54 16.33 21.19
CA GLN A 25 9.57 16.98 20.39
C GLN A 25 9.29 18.49 20.23
N GLY A 26 10.27 19.33 20.59
CA GLY A 26 10.14 20.79 20.54
C GLY A 26 10.11 21.38 19.11
N LYS A 27 10.78 20.72 18.16
CA LYS A 27 10.85 21.11 16.74
C LYS A 27 10.51 19.90 15.88
N PRO A 28 9.72 20.02 14.80
CA PRO A 28 9.48 18.91 13.89
C PRO A 28 10.73 18.54 13.08
N ASP A 29 10.82 17.27 12.69
CA ASP A 29 11.82 16.77 11.75
C ASP A 29 11.34 16.93 10.30
N LEU A 30 12.30 17.15 9.40
CA LEU A 30 12.08 17.21 7.97
C LEU A 30 12.87 16.08 7.30
N HIS A 31 12.16 15.18 6.63
CA HIS A 31 12.74 14.10 5.84
C HIS A 31 12.53 14.38 4.35
N LEU A 32 13.58 14.23 3.55
CA LEU A 32 13.53 14.40 2.11
C LEU A 32 13.82 13.06 1.44
N PHE A 33 12.99 12.68 0.48
CA PHE A 33 13.11 11.44 -0.28
C PHE A 33 13.19 11.77 -1.78
N GLN A 34 14.12 11.11 -2.46
CA GLN A 34 14.15 11.07 -3.92
C GLN A 34 13.30 9.89 -4.39
N CYS A 35 12.45 10.14 -5.38
CA CYS A 35 11.49 9.20 -5.91
C CYS A 35 11.77 8.99 -7.40
N ASP A 36 12.41 7.88 -7.74
CA ASP A 36 12.83 7.58 -9.11
C ASP A 36 11.77 6.80 -9.90
N ASP A 37 11.19 5.76 -9.31
CA ASP A 37 10.21 4.88 -9.99
C ASP A 37 8.76 5.35 -9.83
N ILE A 38 8.39 5.80 -8.63
CA ILE A 38 7.03 6.22 -8.29
C ILE A 38 7.03 7.72 -8.04
N LYS A 39 6.15 8.45 -8.73
CA LYS A 39 6.07 9.91 -8.54
C LYS A 39 5.69 10.29 -7.11
N ALA A 40 6.34 11.32 -6.59
CA ALA A 40 6.14 11.88 -5.26
C ALA A 40 4.67 12.25 -4.99
N ASN A 41 3.92 12.69 -6.02
CA ASN A 41 2.49 13.03 -5.87
C ASN A 41 1.61 11.81 -5.56
N LEU A 42 1.95 10.63 -6.10
CA LEU A 42 1.24 9.39 -5.79
C LEU A 42 1.56 8.92 -4.37
N ILE A 43 2.81 9.07 -3.95
CA ILE A 43 3.24 8.72 -2.59
C ILE A 43 2.60 9.67 -1.56
N GLN A 44 2.55 10.97 -1.85
CA GLN A 44 1.85 11.96 -1.04
C GLN A 44 0.38 11.56 -0.84
N ALA A 45 -0.33 11.25 -1.93
CA ALA A 45 -1.74 10.86 -1.87
C ALA A 45 -1.98 9.59 -1.03
N ASP A 46 -1.07 8.61 -1.08
CA ASP A 46 -1.15 7.41 -0.24
C ASP A 46 -0.94 7.73 1.25
N ILE A 47 0.07 8.55 1.57
CA ILE A 47 0.36 8.98 2.95
C ILE A 47 -0.81 9.74 3.54
N GLU A 48 -1.35 10.72 2.81
CA GLU A 48 -2.54 11.47 3.24
C GLU A 48 -3.74 10.54 3.45
N GLY A 49 -3.94 9.56 2.56
CA GLY A 49 -4.96 8.52 2.71
C GLY A 49 -4.78 7.71 3.98
N ALA A 50 -3.56 7.25 4.28
CA ALA A 50 -3.26 6.50 5.50
C ALA A 50 -3.51 7.32 6.78
N MET A 51 -3.12 8.61 6.77
CA MET A 51 -3.35 9.53 7.88
C MET A 51 -4.84 9.77 8.14
N MET A 52 -5.66 9.79 7.07
CA MET A 52 -7.12 9.87 7.18
C MET A 52 -7.71 8.56 7.73
N ASP A 53 -7.23 7.40 7.24
CA ASP A 53 -7.67 6.08 7.70
C ASP A 53 -7.38 5.87 9.19
N GLN A 54 -6.21 6.34 9.67
CA GLN A 54 -5.83 6.28 11.09
C GLN A 54 -6.83 7.00 12.00
N LYS A 55 -7.50 8.06 11.50
CA LYS A 55 -8.45 8.87 12.28
C LYS A 55 -9.86 8.28 12.33
N GLY A 56 -10.08 7.07 11.79
CA GLY A 56 -11.34 6.32 11.90
C GLY A 56 -12.42 6.68 10.86
N GLY A 57 -12.09 7.45 9.83
CA GLY A 57 -13.01 7.76 8.74
C GLY A 57 -13.06 6.63 7.71
N LYS A 58 -14.25 6.14 7.35
CA LYS A 58 -14.44 5.20 6.23
C LYS A 58 -14.16 5.92 4.89
N VAL A 59 -12.90 6.13 4.51
CA VAL A 59 -12.54 6.85 3.29
C VAL A 59 -11.79 5.92 2.32
N LYS A 60 -12.35 5.71 1.14
CA LYS A 60 -11.82 4.80 0.10
C LYS A 60 -10.62 5.37 -0.70
N ARG A 61 -9.92 6.39 -0.19
CA ARG A 61 -8.85 7.10 -0.92
C ARG A 61 -7.57 6.28 -1.04
N ARG A 62 -7.19 5.54 0.00
CA ARG A 62 -5.99 4.69 0.03
C ARG A 62 -6.00 3.56 -1.02
N PRO A 63 -7.09 2.77 -1.19
CA PRO A 63 -7.17 1.76 -2.25
C PRO A 63 -7.01 2.32 -3.66
N GLU A 64 -7.50 3.54 -3.92
CA GLU A 64 -7.41 4.16 -5.24
C GLU A 64 -5.99 4.64 -5.56
N ALA A 65 -5.30 5.25 -4.59
CA ALA A 65 -3.89 5.64 -4.72
C ALA A 65 -2.98 4.41 -4.93
N LEU A 66 -3.14 3.37 -4.11
CA LEU A 66 -2.41 2.10 -4.26
C LEU A 66 -2.65 1.46 -5.63
N ARG A 67 -3.87 1.54 -6.17
CA ARG A 67 -4.19 1.05 -7.51
C ARG A 67 -3.48 1.86 -8.60
N MET A 68 -3.26 3.15 -8.42
CA MET A 68 -2.51 3.97 -9.38
C MET A 68 -1.01 3.67 -9.32
N ILE A 69 -0.46 3.46 -8.12
CA ILE A 69 0.94 3.05 -7.91
C ILE A 69 1.21 1.67 -8.53
N LEU A 70 0.33 0.68 -8.30
CA LEU A 70 0.48 -0.65 -8.89
C LEU A 70 0.41 -0.64 -10.42
N LYS A 71 -0.18 0.41 -11.01
CA LYS A 71 -0.26 0.61 -12.46
C LYS A 71 0.91 1.41 -13.05
N SER A 72 1.72 2.07 -12.22
CA SER A 72 2.90 2.79 -12.68
C SER A 72 4.13 1.88 -12.82
N ASP A 73 4.16 0.73 -12.13
CA ASP A 73 5.15 -0.31 -12.43
C ASP A 73 4.87 -0.89 -13.81
N GLY A 74 5.93 -0.93 -14.61
CA GLY A 74 5.92 -1.13 -16.05
C GLY A 74 4.97 -2.21 -16.54
N VAL A 75 4.33 -1.93 -17.68
CA VAL A 75 3.52 -2.85 -18.47
C VAL A 75 4.18 -4.23 -18.48
N ILE A 76 3.70 -5.14 -17.61
CA ILE A 76 3.96 -6.56 -17.80
C ILE A 76 3.22 -6.87 -19.11
N PRO A 77 3.94 -7.23 -20.19
CA PRO A 77 3.28 -7.53 -21.45
C PRO A 77 2.22 -8.60 -21.20
N PRO A 78 1.06 -8.53 -21.87
CA PRO A 78 0.05 -9.56 -21.70
C PRO A 78 0.70 -10.93 -21.88
N PRO A 79 0.37 -11.93 -21.04
CA PRO A 79 0.90 -13.27 -21.20
C PRO A 79 0.60 -13.72 -22.65
N PRO A 80 1.54 -14.40 -23.33
CA PRO A 80 1.34 -14.86 -24.69
C PRO A 80 0.00 -15.60 -24.80
N ALA A 81 -0.78 -15.34 -25.86
CA ALA A 81 -2.06 -16.01 -26.10
C ALA A 81 -1.92 -17.53 -26.36
N ALA A 82 -0.68 -18.04 -26.42
CA ALA A 82 -0.41 -19.45 -26.48
C ALA A 82 -0.76 -20.10 -25.12
N PRO A 83 -1.45 -21.26 -25.10
CA PRO A 83 -1.65 -22.02 -23.88
C PRO A 83 -0.31 -22.25 -23.18
N ALA A 84 -0.24 -21.99 -21.88
CA ALA A 84 0.95 -22.33 -21.09
C ALA A 84 1.25 -23.83 -21.30
N PRO A 85 2.51 -24.21 -21.59
CA PRO A 85 2.86 -25.62 -21.73
C PRO A 85 2.41 -26.38 -20.49
N GLU A 86 1.79 -27.56 -20.68
CA GLU A 86 1.34 -28.38 -19.56
C GLU A 86 2.54 -28.70 -18.65
N PRO A 87 2.46 -28.39 -17.34
CA PRO A 87 3.56 -28.66 -16.44
C PRO A 87 3.80 -30.17 -16.37
N PRO A 88 5.06 -30.63 -16.38
CA PRO A 88 5.36 -32.05 -16.28
C PRO A 88 4.76 -32.59 -14.97
N ALA A 89 4.03 -33.71 -15.07
CA ALA A 89 3.36 -34.34 -13.95
C ALA A 89 4.37 -34.70 -12.86
N THR A 90 4.46 -33.90 -11.80
CA THR A 90 5.41 -34.12 -10.71
C THR A 90 4.76 -33.87 -9.35
N LEU A 91 4.07 -34.92 -8.88
CA LEU A 91 3.93 -35.51 -7.54
C LEU A 91 4.01 -34.72 -6.21
N THR A 92 4.21 -33.41 -6.16
CA THR A 92 4.14 -32.66 -4.88
C THR A 92 3.61 -31.26 -5.11
N GLN A 93 2.37 -31.14 -5.57
CA GLN A 93 1.67 -29.87 -5.57
C GLN A 93 0.78 -29.82 -4.33
N VAL A 94 1.05 -28.88 -3.42
CA VAL A 94 0.07 -28.55 -2.38
C VAL A 94 -1.22 -28.17 -3.12
N ASP A 95 -2.26 -28.97 -2.93
CA ASP A 95 -3.47 -28.95 -3.75
C ASP A 95 -4.01 -27.53 -3.90
N VAL A 96 -4.58 -27.21 -5.08
CA VAL A 96 -5.12 -25.88 -5.38
C VAL A 96 -6.08 -25.42 -4.27
N ARG A 97 -6.88 -26.35 -3.73
CA ARG A 97 -7.82 -26.08 -2.64
C ARG A 97 -7.10 -25.66 -1.35
N SER A 98 -5.93 -26.22 -1.09
CA SER A 98 -5.12 -25.90 0.09
C SER A 98 -4.56 -24.48 -0.02
N ARG A 99 -4.11 -24.06 -1.21
CA ARG A 99 -3.66 -22.68 -1.45
C ARG A 99 -4.79 -21.67 -1.31
N VAL A 100 -5.96 -21.97 -1.87
CA VAL A 100 -7.16 -21.12 -1.73
C VAL A 100 -7.57 -21.01 -0.26
N ALA A 101 -7.57 -22.12 0.48
CA ALA A 101 -7.90 -22.12 1.90
C ALA A 101 -6.92 -21.27 2.73
N ALA A 102 -5.62 -21.34 2.43
CA ALA A 102 -4.61 -20.52 3.10
C ALA A 102 -4.84 -19.00 2.86
N TRP A 103 -5.18 -18.60 1.63
CA TRP A 103 -5.51 -17.22 1.33
C TRP A 103 -6.82 -16.76 1.98
N SER A 104 -7.85 -17.61 2.01
CA SER A 104 -9.10 -17.30 2.71
C SER A 104 -8.90 -17.16 4.22
N ALA A 105 -8.09 -18.02 4.83
CA ALA A 105 -7.78 -17.95 6.26
C ALA A 105 -7.03 -16.66 6.62
N TRP A 106 -5.99 -16.30 5.85
CA TRP A 106 -5.27 -15.04 6.06
C TRP A 106 -6.16 -13.81 5.88
N ALA A 107 -7.06 -13.82 4.89
CA ALA A 107 -8.02 -12.73 4.68
C ALA A 107 -9.04 -12.61 5.82
N ALA A 108 -9.48 -13.73 6.40
CA ALA A 108 -10.38 -13.75 7.54
C ALA A 108 -9.71 -13.23 8.82
N GLU A 109 -8.44 -13.57 9.05
CA GLU A 109 -7.66 -13.07 10.19
C GLU A 109 -7.49 -11.54 10.15
N GLN A 110 -7.31 -10.97 8.95
CA GLN A 110 -7.29 -9.51 8.77
C GLN A 110 -8.63 -8.82 9.04
N GLN A 111 -9.76 -9.54 8.96
CA GLN A 111 -11.07 -9.03 9.34
C GLN A 111 -11.30 -9.12 10.85
N ASP A 112 -10.74 -10.13 11.52
CA ASP A 112 -10.84 -10.31 12.98
C ASP A 112 -9.99 -9.28 13.75
N CYS A 113 -8.78 -8.96 13.27
CA CYS A 113 -7.95 -7.89 13.84
C CYS A 113 -8.65 -6.52 13.87
N LYS A 114 -9.65 -6.29 12.99
CA LYS A 114 -10.46 -5.07 12.96
C LYS A 114 -11.63 -5.07 13.93
N LYS A 115 -12.03 -6.22 14.47
CA LYS A 115 -13.18 -6.36 15.38
C LYS A 115 -12.78 -6.26 16.85
N THR A 116 -11.58 -6.74 17.20
CA THR A 116 -11.10 -6.77 18.59
C THR A 116 -10.72 -5.38 19.15
N GLN A 117 -10.69 -4.33 18.33
CA GLN A 117 -10.46 -2.94 18.78
C GLN A 117 -11.72 -2.18 19.23
N VAL A 118 -12.94 -2.76 19.18
CA VAL A 118 -14.19 -2.01 19.48
C VAL A 118 -14.94 -2.53 20.73
N THR A 119 -14.47 -3.58 21.39
CA THR A 119 -15.08 -4.08 22.64
C THR A 119 -14.04 -4.17 23.74
N GLY A 120 -13.77 -3.02 24.34
CA GLY A 120 -12.92 -2.85 25.51
C GLY A 120 -13.23 -1.52 26.17
N THR A 121 -14.48 -1.36 26.60
CA THR A 121 -14.91 -0.36 27.60
C THR A 121 -15.09 -1.04 28.93
#